data_AF-A0A7C2QU82-F1
#
_entry.id   AF-A0A7C2QU82-F1
#
_cell.length_a   1.000
_cell.length_b   1.000
_cell.length_c   1.000
_cell.angle_alpha   90.00
_cell.angle_beta   90.00
_cell.angle_gamma   90.00
#
_symmetry.space_group_name_H-M   'P 1'
#
loop_
_entity.id
_entity.type
_entity.pdbx_description
1 polymer ?
#
loop_
_entity_poly.entity_id
_entity_poly.type
_entity_poly.pdbx_seq_one_letter_code
_entity_poly.pdbx_strand_id
1 'polypeptide(L)' 'EGYGAGKVLIWDKGHYEILEHIPDEKIVCMLNGSKLKGKYVLLKIKTGWLFFKV' A
#
# COMPACT_ATOMS: atom_id res chain seq x y z
N GLU A 1 -10.98 -26.47 -5.50
CA GLU A 1 -10.74 -25.20 -6.22
C GLU A 1 -9.87 -24.31 -5.35
N GLY A 2 -8.75 -23.78 -5.86
CA GLY A 2 -7.69 -23.19 -5.02
C GLY A 2 -7.93 -21.71 -4.68
N TYR A 3 -7.70 -21.32 -3.43
CA TYR A 3 -7.70 -19.90 -3.02
C TYR A 3 -6.58 -19.15 -3.77
N GLY A 4 -6.95 -18.12 -4.54
CA GLY A 4 -6.02 -17.41 -5.42
C GLY A 4 -5.78 -18.07 -6.78
N ALA A 5 -6.66 -18.98 -7.22
CA ALA A 5 -6.57 -19.57 -8.55
C ALA A 5 -6.70 -18.52 -9.66
N GLY A 6 -5.69 -18.44 -10.54
CA GLY A 6 -5.63 -17.51 -11.65
C GLY A 6 -4.19 -17.12 -12.00
N LYS A 7 -4.05 -16.29 -13.03
CA LYS A 7 -2.74 -15.76 -13.45
C LYS A 7 -2.33 -14.60 -12.53
N VAL A 8 -1.23 -14.76 -11.81
CA VAL A 8 -0.63 -13.71 -10.97
C VAL A 8 0.51 -13.05 -11.72
N LEU A 9 0.52 -11.72 -11.72
CA LEU A 9 1.55 -10.91 -12.39
C LEU A 9 2.07 -9.84 -11.44
N ILE A 10 3.36 -9.51 -11.57
CA ILE A 10 3.94 -8.34 -10.92
C ILE A 10 3.49 -7.10 -11.69
N TRP A 11 2.56 -6.33 -11.12
CA TRP A 11 2.10 -5.07 -11.71
C TRP A 11 3.08 -3.91 -11.44
N ASP A 12 3.67 -3.86 -10.24
CA ASP A 12 4.74 -2.92 -9.88
C ASP A 12 5.72 -3.56 -8.88
N LYS A 13 6.95 -3.03 -8.80
CA LYS A 13 8.00 -3.46 -7.89
C LYS A 13 8.88 -2.28 -7.51
N GLY A 14 9.31 -2.22 -6.25
CA GLY A 14 10.21 -1.20 -5.74
C GLY A 14 10.47 -1.34 -4.26
N HIS A 15 11.13 -0.35 -3.68
CA HIS A 15 11.31 -0.21 -2.24
C HIS A 15 10.29 0.78 -1.67
N TYR A 16 10.14 0.78 -0.35
CA TYR A 16 9.36 1.78 0.36
C TYR A 16 10.10 2.23 1.61
N GLU A 17 9.75 3.41 2.10
CA GLU A 17 10.23 3.96 3.36
C GLU A 17 9.02 4.30 4.24
N ILE A 18 9.03 3.90 5.50
CA ILE A 18 8.01 4.31 6.47
C ILE A 18 8.34 5.70 6.97
N LEU A 19 7.41 6.63 6.76
CA LEU A 19 7.52 8.01 7.24
C LEU A 19 6.75 8.22 8.55
N GLU A 20 5.66 7.49 8.73
CA GLU A 20 4.83 7.52 9.95
C GLU A 20 4.13 6.16 10.11
N HIS A 21 4.08 5.65 11.33
CA HIS A 21 3.33 4.43 11.65
C HIS A 21 2.67 4.59 13.02
N ILE A 22 1.34 4.65 13.01
CA ILE A 22 0.48 4.59 14.18
C ILE A 22 -0.25 3.24 14.12
N PRO A 23 0.03 2.31 15.04
CA PRO A 23 -0.59 0.99 15.04
C PRO A 23 -2.11 1.06 14.94
N ASP A 24 -2.70 0.20 14.09
CA ASP A 24 -4.14 0.08 13.83
C ASP A 24 -4.87 1.35 13.35
N GLU A 25 -4.16 2.46 13.12
CA GLU A 25 -4.76 3.74 12.73
C GLU A 25 -4.23 4.27 11.40
N LYS A 26 -2.91 4.34 11.21
CA LYS A 26 -2.33 5.09 10.09
C LYS A 26 -0.92 4.65 9.73
N ILE A 27 -0.65 4.57 8.42
CA ILE A 27 0.68 4.39 7.87
C ILE A 27 0.90 5.42 6.77
N VAL A 28 2.03 6.12 6.82
CA VAL A 28 2.48 7.01 5.75
C VAL A 28 3.80 6.49 5.23
N CYS A 29 3.90 6.29 3.92
CA CYS A 29 5.10 5.75 3.30
C CYS A 29 5.48 6.51 2.03
N MET A 30 6.78 6.54 1.75
CA MET A 30 7.31 6.87 0.43
C MET A 30 7.38 5.59 -0.38
N LEU A 31 6.69 5.53 -1.52
CA LEU A 31 6.80 4.42 -2.46
C LEU A 31 7.78 4.78 -3.57
N ASN A 32 8.75 3.90 -3.81
CA ASN A 32 9.79 4.03 -4.82
C ASN A 32 9.65 2.90 -5.87
N GLY A 33 8.46 2.76 -6.43
CA GLY A 33 8.13 1.78 -7.49
C GLY A 33 8.41 2.30 -8.90
N SER A 34 8.18 1.45 -9.90
CA SER A 34 8.23 1.86 -11.30
C SER A 34 6.99 2.66 -11.72
N LYS A 35 5.82 2.33 -11.12
CA LYS A 35 4.53 3.00 -11.37
C LYS A 35 4.11 3.87 -10.19
N LEU A 36 4.06 3.32 -8.98
CA LEU A 36 3.72 4.08 -7.77
C LEU A 36 4.97 4.77 -7.23
N LYS A 37 4.99 6.10 -7.37
CA LYS A 37 6.07 6.97 -6.90
C LYS A 37 5.52 8.10 -6.05
N GLY A 38 6.15 8.34 -4.91
CA GLY A 38 5.84 9.43 -4.00
C GLY A 38 5.18 8.98 -2.70
N LYS A 39 4.60 9.94 -1.99
CA LYS A 39 4.02 9.75 -0.66
C LYS A 39 2.60 9.18 -0.76
N TYR A 40 2.35 8.10 -0.03
CA TYR A 40 1.03 7.48 0.10
C TYR A 40 0.64 7.34 1.56
N VAL A 41 -0.67 7.25 1.78
CA VAL A 41 -1.27 7.09 3.10
C VAL A 41 -2.22 5.89 3.08
N LEU A 42 -2.09 5.05 4.10
CA LEU A 42 -3.08 4.09 4.53
C LEU A 42 -3.69 4.60 5.82
N LEU A 43 -5.00 4.89 5.80
CA LEU A 43 -5.73 5.38 6.97
C LEU A 43 -6.83 4.38 7.33
N LYS A 44 -6.85 3.91 8.58
CA LYS A 44 -7.91 3.05 9.08
C LYS A 44 -9.19 3.88 9.24
N ILE A 45 -10.26 3.39 8.64
CA ILE A 45 -11.62 3.85 8.84
C ILE A 45 -12.46 2.71 9.44
N LYS A 46 -13.68 3.02 9.89
CA LYS A 46 -14.57 2.03 10.53
C LYS A 46 -14.80 0.78 9.68
N THR A 47 -14.80 0.90 8.35
CA THR A 47 -15.11 -0.17 7.40
C THR A 47 -13.89 -0.81 6.74
N GLY A 48 -12.67 -0.34 7.01
CA GLY A 48 -11.48 -0.83 6.31
C GLY A 48 -10.30 0.12 6.34
N TRP A 49 -9.48 0.09 5.29
CA TRP A 49 -8.35 1.00 5.09
C TRP A 49 -8.58 1.83 3.84
N LEU A 50 -8.42 3.15 3.95
CA LEU A 50 -8.40 4.06 2.82
C LEU A 50 -6.96 4.23 2.35
N PHE A 51 -6.70 3.90 1.08
CA PHE A 51 -5.39 4.05 0.44
C PHE A 51 -5.43 5.18 -0.59
N PHE A 52 -4.57 6.18 -0.45
CA PHE A 52 -4.51 7.29 -1.40
C PHE A 52 -3.11 7.89 -1.50
N LYS A 53 -2.86 8.57 -2.61
CA LYS A 53 -1.64 9.35 -2.84
C LYS A 53 -1.83 10.76 -2.30
N VAL A 54 -0.78 11.34 -1.71
CA VAL A 54 -0.74 12.77 -1.38
C VAL A 54 -0.59 13.62 -2.64
#